data_AF-A0A7X5IT22-F1
#
_entry.id   AF-A0A7X5IT22-F1
#
_cell.length_a   1.000
_cell.length_b   1.000
_cell.length_c   1.000
_cell.angle_alpha   90.00
_cell.angle_beta   90.00
_cell.angle_gamma   90.00
#
_symmetry.space_group_name_H-M   'P 1'
#
loop_
_entity.id
_entity.type
_entity.pdbx_description
1 polymer ?
#
loop_
_entity_poly.entity_id
_entity_poly.type
_entity_poly.pdbx_seq_one_letter_code
_entity_poly.pdbx_strand_id
1 'polypeptide(L)'
;MLEQTAESITAQVRQGEEKLAELQVAADGISSRVQDTEKGVSELRQTAEGLAARVGDNAGNISALQQTAQGFETRVSSAEGSISQVKQTANGLESTVSDLDGKYTSIKQTVDSIDIEGTVNLMVQDGFAEFLIVDNRGRTAGALTSDGRILAIGGEQGISMNGGTGGVSIVSGDVIALGNSPEEVQIWVSSRRYWTFSTSGIYYCDEDGNRLNSVMLSGS
;
A
#
# COMPACT_ATOMS: atom_id res chain seq x y z
N MET A 1 9.63 -72.96 -117.98
CA MET A 1 8.93 -71.68 -117.77
C MET A 1 7.85 -71.81 -116.70
N LEU A 2 6.75 -72.55 -116.92
CA LEU A 2 5.67 -72.68 -115.91
C LEU A 2 6.13 -73.28 -114.57
N GLU A 3 6.96 -74.32 -114.61
CA GLU A 3 7.49 -74.98 -113.41
C GLU A 3 8.38 -74.06 -112.57
N GLN A 4 9.28 -73.32 -113.23
CA GLN A 4 10.12 -72.28 -112.62
C GLN A 4 9.28 -71.14 -112.01
N THR A 5 8.20 -70.73 -112.67
CA THR A 5 7.25 -69.75 -112.11
C THR A 5 6.55 -70.30 -110.86
N ALA A 6 6.13 -71.57 -110.88
CA ALA A 6 5.48 -72.20 -109.73
C ALA A 6 6.43 -72.30 -108.52
N GLU A 7 7.67 -72.73 -108.72
CA GLU A 7 8.70 -72.78 -107.68
C GLU A 7 8.96 -71.39 -107.06
N SER A 8 9.06 -70.36 -107.90
CA SER A 8 9.24 -68.98 -107.43
C SER A 8 8.06 -68.50 -106.60
N ILE A 9 6.82 -68.82 -107.01
CA ILE A 9 5.62 -68.46 -106.25
C ILE A 9 5.62 -69.19 -104.90
N THR A 10 5.93 -70.49 -104.87
CA THR A 10 6.00 -71.28 -103.63
C THR A 10 7.04 -70.70 -102.66
N ALA A 11 8.22 -70.29 -103.15
CA ALA A 11 9.25 -69.66 -102.34
C ALA A 11 8.78 -68.31 -101.76
N GLN A 12 8.11 -67.48 -102.57
CA GLN A 12 7.56 -66.20 -102.12
C GLN A 12 6.44 -66.38 -101.09
N VAL A 13 5.55 -67.37 -101.29
CA VAL A 13 4.50 -67.71 -100.32
C VAL A 13 5.10 -68.12 -98.99
N ARG A 14 6.08 -69.02 -99.00
CA ARG A 14 6.77 -69.46 -97.78
C ARG A 14 7.44 -68.31 -97.04
N GLN A 15 8.13 -67.42 -97.78
CA GLN A 15 8.73 -66.23 -97.18
C GLN A 15 7.67 -65.26 -96.63
N GLY A 16 6.52 -65.15 -97.29
CA GLY A 16 5.37 -64.39 -96.80
C GLY A 16 4.79 -64.95 -95.50
N GLU A 17 4.66 -66.27 -95.40
CA GLU A 17 4.23 -66.97 -94.19
C GLU A 17 5.19 -66.75 -93.02
N GLU A 18 6.51 -66.82 -93.28
CA GLU A 18 7.55 -66.54 -92.27
C GLU A 18 7.45 -65.10 -91.74
N LYS A 19 7.35 -64.10 -92.63
CA LYS A 19 7.17 -62.70 -92.21
C LYS A 19 5.86 -62.46 -91.46
N LEU A 20 4.79 -63.15 -91.84
CA LEU A 20 3.51 -63.05 -91.15
C LEU A 20 3.61 -63.58 -89.72
N ALA A 21 4.31 -64.70 -89.53
CA ALA A 21 4.58 -65.25 -88.19
C ALA A 21 5.42 -64.28 -87.33
N GLU A 22 6.46 -63.66 -87.90
CA GLU A 22 7.25 -62.63 -87.20
C GLU A 22 6.40 -61.42 -86.79
N LEU A 23 5.51 -60.96 -87.68
CA LEU A 23 4.59 -59.86 -87.40
C LEU A 23 3.58 -60.21 -86.29
N GLN A 24 3.09 -61.45 -86.24
CA GLN A 24 2.22 -61.90 -85.15
C GLN A 24 2.94 -61.86 -83.80
N VAL A 25 4.17 -62.39 -83.73
CA VAL A 25 4.98 -62.34 -82.50
C VAL A 25 5.25 -60.89 -82.06
N ALA A 26 5.57 -60.01 -83.01
CA ALA A 26 5.78 -58.59 -82.71
C ALA A 26 4.50 -57.90 -82.22
N ALA A 27 3.35 -58.21 -82.82
CA ALA A 27 2.05 -57.68 -82.41
C ALA A 27 1.66 -58.13 -81.00
N ASP A 28 1.87 -59.41 -80.68
CA ASP A 28 1.64 -59.96 -79.34
C ASP A 28 2.55 -59.28 -78.29
N GLY A 29 3.83 -59.09 -78.63
CA GLY A 29 4.78 -58.37 -77.78
C GLY A 29 4.40 -56.91 -77.54
N ILE A 30 3.90 -56.21 -78.55
CA ILE A 30 3.37 -54.85 -78.41
C ILE A 30 2.12 -54.85 -77.52
N SER A 31 1.20 -55.79 -77.73
CA SER A 31 -0.03 -55.91 -76.93
C SER A 31 0.27 -56.10 -75.44
N SER A 32 1.23 -56.97 -75.10
CA SER A 32 1.68 -57.14 -73.71
C SER A 32 2.26 -55.86 -73.12
N ARG A 33 3.12 -55.15 -73.88
CA ARG A 33 3.73 -53.89 -73.41
C ARG A 33 2.68 -52.79 -73.21
N VAL A 34 1.65 -52.74 -74.05
CA VAL A 34 0.54 -51.79 -73.89
C VAL A 34 -0.23 -52.09 -72.61
N GLN A 35 -0.59 -53.36 -72.36
CA GLN A 35 -1.29 -53.76 -71.14
C GLN A 35 -0.49 -53.42 -69.87
N ASP A 36 0.82 -53.65 -69.87
CA ASP A 36 1.68 -53.29 -68.73
C ASP A 36 1.80 -51.77 -68.54
N THR A 37 1.84 -51.02 -69.65
CA THR A 37 1.83 -49.56 -69.61
C THR A 37 0.51 -49.03 -69.04
N GLU A 38 -0.63 -49.60 -69.45
CA GLU A 38 -1.94 -49.23 -68.92
C GLU A 38 -2.05 -49.46 -67.41
N LYS A 39 -1.52 -50.60 -66.92
CA LYS A 39 -1.42 -50.87 -65.48
C LYS A 39 -0.56 -49.82 -64.77
N GLY A 40 0.63 -49.54 -65.29
CA GLY A 40 1.54 -48.55 -64.72
C GLY A 40 0.94 -47.14 -64.68
N VAL A 41 0.21 -46.73 -65.72
CA VAL A 41 -0.52 -45.45 -65.75
C VAL A 41 -1.63 -45.41 -64.70
N SER A 42 -2.35 -46.51 -64.50
CA SER A 42 -3.38 -46.62 -63.47
C SER A 42 -2.80 -46.46 -62.05
N GLU A 43 -1.69 -47.15 -61.75
CA GLU A 43 -0.99 -47.05 -60.46
C GLU A 43 -0.44 -45.64 -60.20
N LEU A 44 0.12 -44.99 -61.23
CA LEU A 44 0.58 -43.60 -61.15
C LEU A 44 -0.59 -42.65 -60.86
N ARG A 45 -1.74 -42.85 -61.50
CA ARG A 45 -2.93 -42.03 -61.26
C ARG A 45 -3.41 -42.17 -59.82
N GLN A 46 -3.50 -43.40 -59.32
CA GLN A 46 -3.89 -43.66 -57.93
C GLN A 46 -2.90 -43.02 -56.93
N THR A 47 -1.60 -43.10 -57.22
CA THR A 47 -0.57 -42.46 -56.40
C THR A 47 -0.71 -40.94 -56.40
N ALA A 48 -0.96 -40.34 -57.57
CA ALA A 48 -1.16 -38.90 -57.71
C ALA A 48 -2.42 -38.41 -56.95
N GLU A 49 -3.53 -39.16 -57.04
CA GLU A 49 -4.75 -38.88 -56.27
C GLU A 49 -4.49 -38.96 -54.75
N GLY A 50 -3.74 -39.96 -54.29
CA GLY A 50 -3.35 -40.10 -52.89
C GLY A 50 -2.44 -38.97 -52.39
N LEU A 51 -1.50 -38.50 -53.22
CA LEU A 51 -0.66 -37.34 -52.90
C LEU A 51 -1.48 -36.04 -52.84
N ALA A 52 -2.41 -35.85 -53.76
CA ALA A 52 -3.29 -34.67 -53.77
C ALA A 52 -4.14 -34.60 -52.49
N ALA A 53 -4.69 -35.73 -52.04
CA ALA A 53 -5.43 -35.80 -50.77
C ALA A 53 -4.55 -35.42 -49.58
N ARG A 54 -3.35 -36.01 -49.46
CA ARG A 54 -2.40 -35.70 -48.37
C ARG A 54 -1.97 -34.22 -48.36
N VAL A 55 -1.80 -33.61 -49.53
CA VAL A 55 -1.49 -32.18 -49.65
C VAL A 55 -2.68 -31.34 -49.16
N GLY A 56 -3.91 -31.70 -49.51
CA GLY A 56 -5.12 -31.06 -49.02
C GLY A 56 -5.23 -31.12 -47.49
N ASP A 57 -5.04 -32.30 -46.90
CA ASP A 57 -5.06 -32.50 -45.44
C ASP A 57 -3.99 -31.66 -44.74
N ASN A 58 -2.76 -31.64 -45.29
CA ASN A 58 -1.67 -30.83 -44.76
C ASN A 58 -1.97 -29.33 -44.82
N ALA A 59 -2.58 -28.84 -45.89
CA ALA A 59 -2.99 -27.43 -45.99
C ALA A 59 -4.03 -27.06 -44.92
N GLY A 60 -4.99 -27.97 -44.64
CA GLY A 60 -5.94 -27.82 -43.54
C GLY A 60 -5.26 -27.78 -42.17
N ASN A 61 -4.35 -28.72 -41.90
CA ASN A 61 -3.59 -28.77 -40.65
C ASN A 61 -2.73 -27.52 -40.43
N ILE A 62 -2.06 -27.02 -41.47
CA ILE A 62 -1.28 -25.78 -41.41
C ILE A 62 -2.17 -24.58 -41.08
N SER A 63 -3.36 -24.50 -41.68
CA SER A 63 -4.31 -23.43 -41.41
C SER A 63 -4.79 -23.43 -39.95
N ALA A 64 -5.09 -24.62 -39.40
CA ALA A 64 -5.45 -24.77 -38.00
C ALA A 64 -4.30 -24.39 -37.04
N LEU A 65 -3.05 -24.73 -37.42
CA LEU A 65 -1.86 -24.35 -36.65
C LEU A 65 -1.66 -22.82 -36.65
N GLN A 66 -1.86 -22.16 -37.79
CA GLN A 66 -1.79 -20.70 -37.90
C GLN A 66 -2.84 -20.01 -37.02
N GLN A 67 -4.08 -20.50 -37.02
CA GLN A 67 -5.14 -19.97 -36.15
C GLN A 67 -4.80 -20.14 -34.66
N THR A 68 -4.24 -21.31 -34.29
CA THR A 68 -3.80 -21.57 -32.92
C THR A 68 -2.67 -20.62 -32.51
N ALA A 69 -1.69 -20.37 -33.39
CA ALA A 69 -0.60 -19.44 -33.14
C ALA A 69 -1.09 -18.00 -32.92
N GLN A 70 -2.03 -17.51 -33.75
CA GLN A 70 -2.67 -16.20 -33.57
C GLN A 70 -3.42 -16.11 -32.23
N GLY A 71 -4.08 -17.21 -31.82
CA GLY A 71 -4.71 -17.31 -30.51
C GLY A 71 -3.71 -17.19 -29.36
N PHE A 72 -2.53 -17.80 -29.48
CA PHE A 72 -1.45 -17.62 -28.50
C PHE A 72 -0.88 -16.21 -28.48
N GLU A 73 -0.66 -15.58 -29.63
CA GLU A 73 -0.19 -14.19 -29.72
C GLU A 73 -1.11 -13.23 -28.95
N THR A 74 -2.43 -13.37 -29.15
CA THR A 74 -3.44 -12.58 -28.44
C THR A 74 -3.39 -12.79 -26.92
N ARG A 75 -3.25 -14.05 -26.49
CA ARG A 75 -3.17 -14.41 -25.06
C ARG A 75 -1.90 -13.88 -24.40
N VAL A 76 -0.77 -13.94 -25.10
CA VAL A 76 0.51 -13.39 -24.63
C VAL A 76 0.40 -11.88 -24.45
N SER A 77 -0.09 -11.16 -25.46
CA SER A 77 -0.28 -9.70 -25.36
C SER A 77 -1.20 -9.30 -24.20
N SER A 78 -2.29 -10.05 -23.98
CA SER A 78 -3.19 -9.83 -22.84
C SER A 78 -2.51 -10.07 -21.48
N ALA A 79 -1.66 -11.10 -21.40
CA ALA A 79 -0.89 -11.40 -20.20
C ALA A 79 0.16 -10.32 -19.91
N GLU A 80 0.86 -9.82 -20.93
CA GLU A 80 1.81 -8.71 -20.80
C GLU A 80 1.12 -7.44 -20.25
N GLY A 81 -0.06 -7.10 -20.77
CA GLY A 81 -0.86 -5.99 -20.26
C GLY A 81 -1.27 -6.18 -18.79
N SER A 82 -1.71 -7.38 -18.42
CA SER A 82 -2.07 -7.70 -17.03
C SER A 82 -0.86 -7.60 -16.08
N ILE A 83 0.31 -8.10 -16.50
CA ILE A 83 1.55 -8.00 -15.72
C ILE A 83 1.96 -6.54 -15.52
N SER A 84 1.80 -5.70 -16.55
CA SER A 84 2.07 -4.25 -16.45
C SER A 84 1.19 -3.59 -15.39
N GLN A 85 -0.11 -3.89 -15.38
CA GLN A 85 -1.04 -3.38 -14.35
C GLN A 85 -0.64 -3.85 -12.95
N VAL A 86 -0.31 -5.13 -12.78
CA VAL A 86 0.16 -5.68 -11.49
C VAL A 86 1.40 -4.93 -11.00
N LYS A 87 2.39 -4.67 -11.87
CA LYS A 87 3.59 -3.88 -11.51
C LYS A 87 3.22 -2.47 -11.09
N GLN A 88 2.31 -1.80 -11.80
CA GLN A 88 1.86 -0.46 -11.44
C GLN A 88 1.18 -0.44 -10.07
N THR A 89 0.30 -1.41 -9.79
CA THR A 89 -0.33 -1.55 -8.47
C THR A 89 0.71 -1.81 -7.38
N ALA A 90 1.68 -2.69 -7.61
CA ALA A 90 2.74 -2.99 -6.65
C ALA A 90 3.56 -1.74 -6.31
N ASN A 91 3.96 -0.95 -7.31
CA ASN A 91 4.67 0.31 -7.09
C ASN A 91 3.84 1.33 -6.29
N GLY A 92 2.52 1.39 -6.55
CA GLY A 92 1.60 2.25 -5.79
C GLY A 92 1.48 1.82 -4.32
N LEU A 93 1.46 0.51 -4.07
CA LEU A 93 1.47 -0.04 -2.71
C LEU A 93 2.80 0.23 -2.00
N GLU A 94 3.93 0.08 -2.69
CA GLU A 94 5.26 0.40 -2.15
C GLU A 94 5.34 1.88 -1.71
N SER A 95 4.86 2.80 -2.56
CA SER A 95 4.76 4.22 -2.19
C SER A 95 3.87 4.44 -0.97
N THR A 96 2.70 3.79 -0.93
CA THR A 96 1.76 3.91 0.19
C THR A 96 2.38 3.40 1.50
N VAL A 97 3.09 2.28 1.45
CA VAL A 97 3.80 1.70 2.59
C VAL A 97 4.92 2.63 3.05
N SER A 98 5.71 3.17 2.13
CA SER A 98 6.75 4.15 2.45
C SER A 98 6.18 5.40 3.13
N ASP A 99 5.06 5.93 2.64
CA ASP A 99 4.39 7.08 3.24
C ASP A 99 3.86 6.76 4.64
N LEU A 100 3.32 5.56 4.83
CA LEU A 100 2.86 5.09 6.15
C LEU A 100 4.02 4.89 7.12
N ASP A 101 5.15 4.36 6.66
CA ASP A 101 6.36 4.20 7.49
C ASP A 101 6.94 5.54 7.93
N GLY A 102 6.96 6.53 7.02
CA GLY A 102 7.32 7.91 7.35
C GLY A 102 6.39 8.52 8.41
N LYS A 103 5.07 8.41 8.24
CA LYS A 103 4.09 8.87 9.24
C LYS A 103 4.22 8.16 10.57
N TYR A 104 4.41 6.84 10.55
CA TYR A 104 4.63 6.03 11.75
C TYR A 104 5.91 6.45 12.48
N THR A 105 7.00 6.71 11.75
CA THR A 105 8.25 7.23 12.31
C THR A 105 8.05 8.60 12.96
N SER A 106 7.32 9.52 12.32
CA SER A 106 6.96 10.81 12.92
C SER A 106 6.11 10.68 14.19
N ILE A 107 5.29 9.64 14.31
CA ILE A 107 4.52 9.34 15.52
C ILE A 107 5.38 8.65 16.60
N LYS A 108 6.33 7.79 16.19
CA LYS A 108 7.13 6.93 17.09
C LYS A 108 8.38 7.60 17.64
N GLN A 109 8.94 8.62 16.97
CA GLN A 109 9.98 9.44 17.59
C GLN A 109 9.44 9.92 18.94
N THR A 110 10.17 9.58 20.01
CA THR A 110 9.94 10.03 21.38
C THR A 110 9.49 11.49 21.33
N VAL A 111 8.27 11.76 21.77
CA VAL A 111 7.68 13.09 21.72
C VAL A 111 8.55 14.04 22.53
N ASP A 112 9.38 14.84 21.86
CA ASP A 112 10.04 15.99 22.49
C ASP A 112 9.01 17.12 22.71
N SER A 113 7.99 17.20 21.86
CA SER A 113 6.85 18.12 21.97
C SER A 113 5.66 17.63 21.16
N ILE A 114 4.44 17.72 21.70
CA ILE A 114 3.17 17.53 20.99
C ILE A 114 2.49 18.90 20.93
N ASP A 115 2.14 19.37 19.73
CA ASP A 115 1.29 20.56 19.52
C ASP A 115 -0.16 20.09 19.31
N ILE A 116 -1.07 20.47 20.22
CA ILE A 116 -2.48 20.05 20.19
C ILE A 116 -3.37 21.29 20.18
N GLU A 117 -4.18 21.43 19.12
CA GLU A 117 -5.21 22.47 19.00
C GLU A 117 -6.55 22.10 19.70
N GLY A 118 -6.54 21.11 20.59
CA GLY A 118 -7.74 20.54 21.24
C GLY A 118 -7.56 20.17 22.72
N THR A 119 -8.49 19.37 23.26
CA THR A 119 -8.45 18.92 24.67
C THR A 119 -7.64 17.64 24.83
N VAL A 120 -6.75 17.58 25.83
CA VAL A 120 -5.97 16.38 26.19
C VAL A 120 -6.54 15.73 27.45
N ASN A 121 -6.93 14.45 27.38
CA ASN A 121 -7.29 13.63 28.55
C ASN A 121 -6.15 12.64 28.83
N LEU A 122 -5.52 12.73 30.00
CA LEU A 122 -4.45 11.82 30.43
C LEU A 122 -4.99 10.83 31.46
N MET A 123 -4.76 9.53 31.23
CA MET A 123 -5.04 8.47 32.20
C MET A 123 -3.73 7.79 32.57
N VAL A 124 -3.30 7.94 33.82
CA VAL A 124 -2.10 7.29 34.37
C VAL A 124 -2.58 6.11 35.20
N GLN A 125 -2.31 4.89 34.73
CA GLN A 125 -2.56 3.67 35.51
C GLN A 125 -1.23 3.22 36.10
N ASP A 126 -1.15 3.21 37.43
CA ASP A 126 0.00 2.84 38.26
C ASP A 126 1.32 3.58 37.94
N GLY A 127 1.46 4.77 38.51
CA GLY A 127 2.66 5.60 38.43
C GLY A 127 2.40 7.05 38.87
N PHE A 128 3.42 7.89 38.90
CA PHE A 128 3.26 9.35 38.98
C PHE A 128 3.51 9.96 37.61
N ALA A 129 2.67 10.92 37.22
CA ALA A 129 2.93 11.79 36.08
C ALA A 129 3.30 13.17 36.59
N GLU A 130 4.37 13.74 36.04
CA GLU A 130 4.74 15.13 36.28
C GLU A 130 4.17 15.97 35.13
N PHE A 131 3.22 16.85 35.44
CA PHE A 131 2.61 17.75 34.46
C PHE A 131 3.19 19.15 34.64
N LEU A 132 4.11 19.56 33.77
CA LEU A 132 4.70 20.91 33.73
C LEU A 132 4.13 21.68 32.53
N ILE A 133 3.33 22.72 32.77
CA ILE A 133 3.02 23.73 31.74
C ILE A 133 4.13 24.79 31.75
N VAL A 134 5.08 24.73 30.82
CA VAL A 134 6.21 25.67 30.75
C VAL A 134 5.92 26.78 29.75
N ASP A 135 5.88 28.04 30.18
CA ASP A 135 5.91 29.19 29.25
C ASP A 135 7.32 29.35 28.63
N ASN A 136 7.47 30.20 27.62
CA ASN A 136 8.78 30.50 27.00
C ASN A 136 9.82 31.15 27.94
N ARG A 137 9.50 31.28 29.23
CA ARG A 137 10.36 31.79 30.30
C ARG A 137 10.66 30.73 31.38
N GLY A 138 10.28 29.46 31.16
CA GLY A 138 10.62 28.37 32.08
C GLY A 138 9.73 28.27 33.32
N ARG A 139 8.55 28.90 33.35
CA ARG A 139 7.67 28.92 34.53
C ARG A 139 6.53 27.91 34.40
N THR A 140 6.30 27.16 35.47
CA THR A 140 5.22 26.15 35.63
C THR A 140 3.99 26.71 36.34
N ALA A 141 2.78 26.43 35.85
CA ALA A 141 1.53 26.75 36.54
C ALA A 141 0.47 25.62 36.46
N GLY A 142 0.06 25.09 37.64
CA GLY A 142 -1.29 24.55 37.93
C GLY A 142 -1.56 23.03 37.78
N ALA A 143 -2.18 22.43 38.81
CA ALA A 143 -2.87 21.12 38.75
C ALA A 143 -4.41 21.31 38.83
N LEU A 144 -5.18 20.40 38.20
CA LEU A 144 -6.65 20.45 38.04
C LEU A 144 -7.37 19.59 39.09
N THR A 145 -8.47 20.10 39.65
CA THR A 145 -9.47 19.30 40.41
C THR A 145 -10.73 19.05 39.57
N SER A 146 -11.52 18.03 39.93
CA SER A 146 -12.69 17.50 39.17
C SER A 146 -13.86 18.47 38.96
N ASP A 147 -13.76 19.70 39.45
CA ASP A 147 -14.73 20.80 39.36
C ASP A 147 -14.21 22.04 38.59
N GLY A 148 -13.00 21.97 38.00
CA GLY A 148 -12.54 22.94 37.00
C GLY A 148 -11.94 24.25 37.53
N ARG A 149 -11.23 24.24 38.67
CA ARG A 149 -10.51 25.41 39.21
C ARG A 149 -8.98 25.15 39.32
N ILE A 150 -8.16 26.21 39.22
CA ILE A 150 -6.68 26.13 39.30
C ILE A 150 -6.22 26.26 40.76
N LEU A 151 -5.48 25.28 41.29
CA LEU A 151 -4.87 25.36 42.63
C LEU A 151 -3.68 24.38 42.80
N ALA A 152 -2.50 24.88 43.19
CA ALA A 152 -1.42 24.03 43.69
C ALA A 152 -1.53 23.95 45.23
N ILE A 153 -1.80 22.75 45.76
CA ILE A 153 -1.77 22.45 47.20
C ILE A 153 -0.85 21.25 47.40
N GLY A 154 0.20 21.39 48.20
CA GLY A 154 1.09 20.30 48.55
C GLY A 154 1.65 20.49 49.96
N GLY A 155 1.20 19.65 50.89
CA GLY A 155 1.69 19.53 52.27
C GLY A 155 0.70 20.06 53.31
N GLU A 156 0.70 19.48 54.52
CA GLU A 156 -0.13 19.84 55.69
C GLU A 156 0.00 21.31 56.16
N GLN A 157 0.74 22.14 55.44
CA GLN A 157 1.03 23.53 55.75
C GLN A 157 0.89 24.42 54.50
N GLY A 158 -0.33 24.47 53.94
CA GLY A 158 -0.83 25.70 53.34
C GLY A 158 -0.63 25.98 51.85
N ILE A 159 -1.33 27.03 51.39
CA ILE A 159 -1.35 27.54 50.00
C ILE A 159 -0.80 28.97 50.00
N SER A 160 0.12 29.27 49.07
CA SER A 160 0.57 30.64 48.79
C SER A 160 -0.01 31.12 47.47
N MET A 161 -0.74 32.25 47.49
CA MET A 161 -1.23 32.93 46.30
C MET A 161 -0.62 34.34 46.26
N ASN A 162 0.20 34.58 45.24
CA ASN A 162 0.84 35.88 45.01
C ASN A 162 -0.13 36.79 44.25
N GLY A 163 -0.67 37.80 44.93
CA GLY A 163 -1.29 38.96 44.29
C GLY A 163 -0.18 39.96 44.00
N GLY A 164 0.04 40.29 42.72
CA GLY A 164 1.13 41.16 42.28
C GLY A 164 1.33 42.45 43.10
N THR A 165 2.55 42.99 43.05
CA THR A 165 3.04 44.18 43.78
C THR A 165 2.39 44.42 45.14
N GLY A 166 2.67 43.51 46.08
CA GLY A 166 2.58 43.77 47.51
C GLY A 166 1.75 42.78 48.34
N GLY A 167 0.96 41.90 47.72
CA GLY A 167 0.07 40.99 48.46
C GLY A 167 0.55 39.53 48.47
N VAL A 168 1.00 39.04 49.62
CA VAL A 168 1.21 37.60 49.83
C VAL A 168 0.05 37.09 50.69
N SER A 169 -0.78 36.19 50.13
CA SER A 169 -1.70 35.40 50.95
C SER A 169 -1.04 34.07 51.29
N ILE A 170 -0.82 33.84 52.59
CA ILE A 170 -0.36 32.56 53.14
C ILE A 170 -1.49 32.07 54.04
N VAL A 171 -2.05 30.90 53.71
CA VAL A 171 -2.97 30.19 54.60
C VAL A 171 -2.21 29.04 55.23
N SER A 172 -2.03 29.04 56.55
CA SER A 172 -1.43 27.93 57.30
C SER A 172 -2.32 27.59 58.50
N GLY A 173 -3.10 26.50 58.39
CA GLY A 173 -4.13 26.18 59.38
C GLY A 173 -5.19 27.28 59.46
N ASP A 174 -5.53 27.72 60.68
CA ASP A 174 -6.47 28.83 60.92
C ASP A 174 -5.88 30.22 60.61
N VAL A 175 -4.59 30.29 60.27
CA VAL A 175 -3.90 31.56 60.05
C VAL A 175 -3.97 31.97 58.59
N ILE A 176 -4.55 33.14 58.31
CA ILE A 176 -4.68 33.70 56.95
C ILE A 176 -4.02 35.07 56.92
N ALA A 177 -2.97 35.23 56.11
CA ALA A 177 -2.44 36.54 55.78
C ALA A 177 -3.17 37.12 54.56
N LEU A 178 -3.65 38.36 54.66
CA LEU A 178 -4.30 39.11 53.59
C LEU A 178 -3.61 40.47 53.44
N GLY A 179 -3.06 40.74 52.25
CA GLY A 179 -2.66 42.09 51.88
C GLY A 179 -3.88 42.86 51.40
N ASN A 180 -4.49 43.66 52.27
CA ASN A 180 -5.70 44.42 51.92
C ASN A 180 -5.38 45.78 51.29
N SER A 181 -4.13 46.24 51.39
CA SER A 181 -3.61 47.46 50.76
C SER A 181 -2.08 47.39 50.68
N PRO A 182 -1.39 48.23 49.87
CA PRO A 182 0.08 48.21 49.80
C PRO A 182 0.79 48.57 51.11
N GLU A 183 0.07 49.13 52.10
CA GLU A 183 0.64 49.59 53.37
C GLU A 183 0.16 48.77 54.57
N GLU A 184 -0.78 47.84 54.38
CA GLU A 184 -1.35 47.04 55.47
C GLU A 184 -1.40 45.55 55.15
N VAL A 185 -0.85 44.74 56.05
CA VAL A 185 -0.99 43.28 56.05
C VAL A 185 -1.85 42.88 57.25
N GLN A 186 -2.93 42.15 56.99
CA GLN A 186 -3.74 41.54 58.04
C GLN A 186 -3.38 40.08 58.20
N ILE A 187 -3.17 39.62 59.42
CA ILE A 187 -2.97 38.21 59.77
C ILE A 187 -4.11 37.78 60.69
N TRP A 188 -5.05 37.03 60.14
CA TRP A 188 -6.12 36.40 60.90
C TRP A 188 -5.53 35.27 61.73
N VAL A 189 -5.82 35.28 63.03
CA VAL A 189 -5.42 34.22 63.97
C VAL A 189 -6.61 33.38 64.43
N SER A 190 -7.83 33.82 64.10
CA SER A 190 -9.08 33.06 64.16
C SER A 190 -10.11 33.71 63.23
N SER A 191 -11.29 33.12 63.10
CA SER A 191 -12.38 33.72 62.29
C SER A 191 -12.86 35.09 62.77
N ARG A 192 -12.49 35.52 64.00
CA ARG A 192 -12.99 36.78 64.60
C ARG A 192 -11.90 37.71 65.12
N ARG A 193 -10.63 37.38 64.89
CA ARG A 193 -9.47 38.09 65.42
C ARG A 193 -8.34 38.11 64.40
N TYR A 194 -7.77 39.28 64.20
CA TYR A 194 -6.62 39.45 63.33
C TYR A 194 -5.67 40.53 63.84
N TRP A 195 -4.43 40.49 63.37
CA TRP A 195 -3.45 41.53 63.54
C TRP A 195 -3.31 42.34 62.26
N THR A 196 -3.44 43.65 62.31
CA THR A 196 -3.04 44.55 61.21
C THR A 196 -1.63 45.06 61.46
N PHE A 197 -0.76 44.89 60.48
CA PHE A 197 0.58 45.47 60.45
C PHE A 197 0.56 46.60 59.42
N SER A 198 0.77 47.83 59.87
CA SER A 198 0.88 48.98 58.98
C SER A 198 2.04 49.89 59.34
N THR A 199 2.31 50.88 58.47
CA THR A 199 3.34 51.91 58.67
C THR A 199 3.14 52.70 59.97
N SER A 200 1.89 52.82 60.42
CA SER A 200 1.53 53.56 61.63
C SER A 200 1.63 52.76 62.93
N GLY A 201 1.67 51.42 62.84
CA GLY A 201 1.62 50.57 64.01
C GLY A 201 1.13 49.16 63.74
N ILE A 202 1.16 48.34 64.80
CA ILE A 202 0.60 46.99 64.82
C ILE A 202 -0.65 47.00 65.69
N TYR A 203 -1.76 46.52 65.16
CA TYR A 203 -3.07 46.57 65.80
C TYR A 203 -3.65 45.17 65.93
N TYR A 204 -4.12 44.82 67.12
CA TYR A 204 -4.96 43.63 67.30
C TYR A 204 -6.42 44.05 67.18
N CYS A 205 -7.13 43.45 66.23
CA CYS A 205 -8.48 43.83 65.85
C CYS A 205 -9.48 42.68 66.02
N ASP A 206 -10.74 43.04 66.24
CA ASP A 206 -11.87 42.13 66.03
C ASP A 206 -12.32 42.10 64.55
N GLU A 207 -13.25 41.19 64.22
CA GLU A 207 -13.82 41.04 62.87
C GLU A 207 -14.46 42.32 62.31
N ASP A 208 -14.94 43.21 63.19
CA ASP A 208 -15.57 44.47 62.82
C ASP A 208 -14.53 45.60 62.60
N GLY A 209 -13.24 45.33 62.85
CA GLY A 209 -12.14 46.28 62.68
C GLY A 209 -11.86 47.19 63.87
N ASN A 210 -12.47 46.91 65.04
CA ASN A 210 -12.18 47.66 66.25
C ASN A 210 -10.82 47.26 66.82
N ARG A 211 -10.01 48.26 67.17
CA ARG A 211 -8.68 48.06 67.77
C ARG A 211 -8.83 47.68 69.24
N LEU A 212 -8.54 46.44 69.54
CA LEU A 212 -8.54 45.88 70.89
C LEU A 212 -7.22 46.13 71.61
N ASN A 213 -6.12 46.18 70.85
CA ASN A 213 -4.80 46.52 71.35
C ASN A 213 -3.96 47.18 70.24
N SER A 214 -2.99 48.01 70.60
CA SER A 214 -2.10 48.65 69.64
C SER A 214 -0.68 48.80 70.17
N VAL A 215 0.27 48.65 69.25
CA VAL A 215 1.66 49.06 69.42
C VAL A 215 1.94 50.11 68.36
N MET A 216 2.10 51.35 68.78
CA MET A 216 2.42 52.46 67.88
C MET A 216 3.92 52.40 67.54
N LEU A 217 4.25 52.49 66.25
CA LEU A 217 5.64 52.71 65.84
C LEU A 217 5.89 54.21 65.91
N SER A 218 6.67 54.68 66.89
CA SER A 218 7.09 56.08 66.94
C SER A 218 8.05 56.33 65.77
N GLY A 219 7.68 57.22 64.86
CA GLY A 219 8.55 57.59 63.73
C GLY A 219 9.91 58.12 64.22
N SER A 220 10.99 57.61 63.63
CA SER A 220 12.30 58.26 63.61
C SER A 220 12.40 59.15 62.37
#